data_AF-V5I9J8-F1
#
_entry.id   AF-V5I9J8-F1
#
_cell.length_a   1.000
_cell.length_b   1.000
_cell.length_c   1.000
_cell.angle_alpha   90.00
_cell.angle_beta   90.00
_cell.angle_gamma   90.00
#
_symmetry.space_group_name_H-M   'P 1'
#
loop_
_entity.id
_entity.type
_entity.pdbx_description
1 polymer ?
#
loop_
_entity_poly.entity_id
_entity_poly.type
_entity_poly.pdbx_seq_one_letter_code
_entity_poly.pdbx_strand_id
1 'polypeptide(L)'
;SKPAAAAPPPPPPPPPKPAAPPTGAPPPPKPPLTSIPVAAIRHAQSLEAAVVKLPPQDPTKEITGTRTEQRVKMNRMRLKIASRLKEAQNTNAMLTTFNEIDMSSIMDFRKQNLEAFQKKYGLKLSFMSAFLKASAYALQDQPVVNAVIDGGDIVYRDFVDISVAVATPKGLVVPVIRNVERMNFADIEQAMAVLADKARKGQIAIEDMDGGTFTISNGGVFGSLLHSDY
;
A
#
# COMPACT_ATOMS: atom_id res chain seq x y z
N SER A 1 63.26 -52.03 34.59
CA SER A 1 62.28 -50.96 34.27
C SER A 1 62.42 -50.59 32.80
N LYS A 2 61.43 -50.92 31.97
CA LYS A 2 61.32 -50.52 30.55
C LYS A 2 60.49 -49.24 30.44
N PRO A 3 60.84 -48.28 29.58
CA PRO A 3 59.87 -47.36 28.95
C PRO A 3 59.77 -47.67 27.44
N ALA A 4 58.58 -48.03 26.94
CA ALA A 4 57.60 -47.14 26.31
C ALA A 4 57.94 -46.81 24.84
N ALA A 5 57.59 -47.74 23.95
CA ALA A 5 57.56 -47.53 22.50
C ALA A 5 56.14 -47.10 22.07
N ALA A 6 56.09 -46.07 21.24
CA ALA A 6 54.90 -45.37 20.77
C ALA A 6 53.97 -46.24 19.91
N ALA A 7 52.67 -46.03 20.06
CA ALA A 7 51.60 -46.71 19.31
C ALA A 7 51.44 -46.14 17.88
N PRO A 8 51.15 -46.98 16.87
CA PRO A 8 50.98 -46.55 15.47
C PRO A 8 49.59 -45.91 15.20
N PRO A 9 49.47 -45.04 14.17
CA PRO A 9 48.24 -44.32 13.85
C PRO A 9 47.17 -45.20 13.17
N PRO A 10 45.87 -44.83 13.28
CA PRO A 10 44.75 -45.62 12.77
C PRO A 10 44.60 -45.54 11.23
N PRO A 11 44.00 -46.57 10.59
CA PRO A 11 43.89 -46.67 9.14
C PRO A 11 42.78 -45.75 8.56
N PRO A 12 42.91 -45.36 7.27
CA PRO A 12 41.99 -44.41 6.61
C PRO A 12 40.63 -45.05 6.25
N PRO A 13 39.56 -44.23 6.14
CA PRO A 13 38.20 -44.69 5.86
C PRO A 13 38.01 -45.15 4.40
N PRO A 14 37.04 -46.06 4.15
CA PRO A 14 36.82 -46.66 2.83
C PRO A 14 36.17 -45.69 1.82
N PRO A 15 36.40 -45.89 0.51
CA PRO A 15 35.92 -44.99 -0.55
C PRO A 15 34.39 -45.07 -0.78
N PRO A 16 33.77 -43.99 -1.27
CA PRO A 16 32.32 -43.91 -1.49
C PRO A 16 31.86 -44.77 -2.68
N LYS A 17 30.68 -45.40 -2.54
CA LYS A 17 30.04 -46.22 -3.57
C LYS A 17 29.56 -45.37 -4.77
N PRO A 18 29.60 -45.91 -6.01
CA PRO A 18 29.16 -45.18 -7.21
C PRO A 18 27.65 -44.89 -7.23
N ALA A 19 27.29 -43.68 -7.68
CA ALA A 19 25.91 -43.24 -7.90
C ALA A 19 25.33 -43.84 -9.19
N ALA A 20 24.08 -44.28 -9.13
CA ALA A 20 23.30 -44.72 -10.28
C ALA A 20 22.74 -43.51 -11.07
N PRO A 21 22.59 -43.59 -12.41
CA PRO A 21 22.15 -42.49 -13.26
C PRO A 21 20.63 -42.22 -13.15
N PRO A 22 20.18 -40.98 -13.47
CA PRO A 22 18.78 -40.58 -13.29
C PRO A 22 17.87 -41.14 -14.39
N THR A 23 16.79 -41.79 -13.98
CA THR A 23 15.71 -42.28 -14.82
C THR A 23 14.69 -41.16 -15.14
N GLY A 24 14.24 -41.14 -16.39
CA GLY A 24 13.47 -40.07 -17.03
C GLY A 24 12.06 -39.83 -16.49
N ALA A 25 11.56 -38.64 -16.87
CA ALA A 25 10.23 -38.11 -16.55
C ALA A 25 9.08 -38.90 -17.21
N PRO A 26 7.94 -39.09 -16.53
CA PRO A 26 6.73 -39.64 -17.15
C PRO A 26 5.85 -38.54 -17.80
N PRO A 27 5.23 -38.80 -18.97
CA PRO A 27 4.31 -37.87 -19.63
C PRO A 27 2.89 -37.89 -19.01
N PRO A 28 2.10 -36.80 -19.17
CA PRO A 28 0.79 -36.67 -18.53
C PRO A 28 -0.34 -37.46 -19.23
N PRO A 29 -1.36 -37.93 -18.49
CA PRO A 29 -2.45 -38.75 -19.02
C PRO A 29 -3.58 -37.89 -19.66
N LYS A 30 -4.15 -38.38 -20.78
CA LYS A 30 -5.37 -37.87 -21.42
C LYS A 30 -6.60 -38.66 -20.94
N PRO A 31 -7.72 -38.03 -20.55
CA PRO A 31 -8.99 -38.72 -20.34
C PRO A 31 -9.82 -38.88 -21.64
N PRO A 32 -10.74 -39.87 -21.69
CA PRO A 32 -11.31 -40.39 -22.94
C PRO A 32 -12.70 -39.80 -23.28
N LEU A 33 -12.98 -39.77 -24.59
CA LEU A 33 -14.31 -39.58 -25.18
C LEU A 33 -15.01 -40.93 -25.28
N THR A 34 -16.22 -41.05 -24.74
CA THR A 34 -17.14 -42.16 -25.03
C THR A 34 -18.52 -41.63 -25.39
N SER A 35 -18.92 -41.92 -26.63
CA SER A 35 -20.28 -41.92 -27.16
C SER A 35 -21.14 -43.00 -26.47
N ILE A 36 -22.46 -42.87 -26.40
CA ILE A 36 -23.45 -43.49 -27.32
C ILE A 36 -24.85 -42.91 -27.01
N PRO A 37 -25.78 -42.84 -27.99
CA PRO A 37 -27.01 -42.05 -27.94
C PRO A 37 -28.24 -42.88 -27.54
N VAL A 38 -29.27 -42.23 -26.97
CA VAL A 38 -30.65 -42.77 -27.01
C VAL A 38 -31.64 -41.61 -27.15
N ALA A 39 -32.18 -41.47 -28.36
CA ALA A 39 -33.42 -40.75 -28.61
C ALA A 39 -34.57 -41.75 -28.44
N ALA A 40 -35.53 -41.45 -27.55
CA ALA A 40 -36.98 -41.61 -27.74
C ALA A 40 -37.73 -41.47 -26.40
N ILE A 41 -38.50 -40.38 -26.24
CA ILE A 41 -39.96 -40.34 -26.04
C ILE A 41 -40.35 -38.95 -25.49
N ARG A 42 -41.52 -38.50 -25.96
CA ARG A 42 -41.99 -37.12 -26.15
C ARG A 42 -42.65 -36.48 -24.92
N HIS A 43 -42.72 -35.15 -25.00
CA HIS A 43 -43.72 -34.22 -24.46
C HIS A 43 -43.79 -33.98 -22.94
N ALA A 44 -43.19 -32.85 -22.54
CA ALA A 44 -43.93 -31.75 -21.94
C ALA A 44 -43.22 -30.42 -22.24
N GLN A 45 -43.68 -29.71 -23.27
CA GLN A 45 -43.40 -28.29 -23.41
C GLN A 45 -44.08 -27.57 -22.24
N SER A 46 -43.30 -26.88 -21.40
CA SER A 46 -43.68 -25.65 -20.67
C SER A 46 -42.76 -25.39 -19.48
N LEU A 47 -41.45 -25.23 -19.71
CA LEU A 47 -40.61 -24.45 -18.81
C LEU A 47 -39.63 -23.67 -19.68
N GLU A 48 -40.12 -22.52 -20.14
CA GLU A 48 -39.30 -21.48 -20.73
C GLU A 48 -38.10 -21.18 -19.83
N ALA A 49 -37.01 -20.86 -20.50
CA ALA A 49 -35.71 -20.53 -19.96
C ALA A 49 -35.79 -19.46 -18.86
N ALA A 50 -35.87 -19.89 -17.60
CA ALA A 50 -35.39 -19.10 -16.48
C ALA A 50 -33.87 -19.13 -16.46
N VAL A 51 -33.24 -18.39 -17.39
CA VAL A 51 -31.84 -17.99 -17.23
C VAL A 51 -31.81 -17.07 -16.03
N VAL A 52 -31.48 -17.63 -14.87
CA VAL A 52 -31.15 -16.86 -13.68
C VAL A 52 -29.88 -16.07 -14.02
N LYS A 53 -30.06 -14.82 -14.49
CA LYS A 53 -28.97 -13.86 -14.54
C LYS A 53 -28.57 -13.57 -13.11
N LEU A 54 -27.47 -14.20 -12.70
CA LEU A 54 -26.75 -13.82 -11.49
C LEU A 54 -26.46 -12.31 -11.56
N PRO A 55 -26.68 -11.54 -10.47
CA PRO A 55 -26.31 -10.14 -10.45
C PRO A 55 -24.81 -9.99 -10.76
N PRO A 56 -24.39 -8.93 -11.49
CA PRO A 56 -22.99 -8.70 -11.79
C PRO A 56 -22.16 -8.73 -10.52
N GLN A 57 -21.06 -9.50 -10.52
CA GLN A 57 -20.18 -9.64 -9.36
C GLN A 57 -19.45 -8.34 -9.01
N ASP A 58 -19.43 -7.36 -9.92
CA ASP A 58 -18.89 -6.03 -9.70
C ASP A 58 -19.78 -4.96 -10.38
N PRO A 59 -20.66 -4.27 -9.63
CA PRO A 59 -21.58 -3.26 -10.16
C PRO A 59 -20.89 -1.99 -10.66
N THR A 60 -19.56 -1.91 -10.54
CA THR A 60 -18.77 -0.69 -10.79
C THR A 60 -18.28 -0.58 -12.25
N LYS A 61 -18.46 -1.62 -13.08
CA LYS A 61 -17.76 -1.72 -14.37
C LYS A 61 -18.64 -1.88 -15.62
N GLU A 62 -19.96 -1.99 -15.49
CA GLU A 62 -20.83 -2.21 -16.64
C GLU A 62 -21.97 -1.18 -16.70
N ILE A 63 -21.85 -0.21 -17.60
CA ILE A 63 -22.99 0.57 -18.09
C ILE A 63 -23.46 -0.11 -19.37
N THR A 64 -24.25 -1.17 -19.23
CA THR A 64 -24.96 -1.75 -20.37
C THR A 64 -26.13 -0.82 -20.68
N GLY A 65 -26.27 -0.32 -21.92
CA GLY A 65 -27.27 0.69 -22.35
C GLY A 65 -28.76 0.35 -22.16
N THR A 66 -29.07 -0.66 -21.33
CA THR A 66 -30.37 -0.89 -20.72
C THR A 66 -30.61 0.10 -19.58
N ARG A 67 -31.84 0.64 -19.45
CA ARG A 67 -32.27 1.51 -18.34
C ARG A 67 -32.44 0.70 -17.03
N THR A 68 -31.39 0.03 -16.60
CA THR A 68 -31.38 -0.83 -15.41
C THR A 68 -30.59 -0.15 -14.30
N GLU A 69 -31.27 0.14 -13.19
CA GLU A 69 -30.65 0.70 -11.98
C GLU A 69 -30.22 -0.43 -11.04
N GLN A 70 -28.94 -0.45 -10.64
CA GLN A 70 -28.45 -1.40 -9.64
C GLN A 70 -28.18 -0.67 -8.33
N ARG A 71 -29.00 -0.95 -7.31
CA ARG A 71 -28.83 -0.38 -5.97
C ARG A 71 -27.86 -1.22 -5.15
N VAL A 72 -26.72 -0.64 -4.79
CA VAL A 72 -25.71 -1.26 -3.91
C VAL A 72 -25.78 -0.60 -2.54
N LYS A 73 -26.01 -1.38 -1.48
CA LYS A 73 -26.01 -0.88 -0.10
C LYS A 73 -24.58 -0.48 0.31
N MET A 74 -24.40 0.74 0.82
CA MET A 74 -23.11 1.15 1.37
C MET A 74 -22.78 0.37 2.64
N ASN A 75 -21.53 -0.05 2.79
CA ASN A 75 -21.04 -0.61 4.05
C ASN A 75 -20.88 0.52 5.10
N ARG A 76 -20.83 0.14 6.38
CA ARG A 76 -20.74 1.09 7.51
C ARG A 76 -19.52 2.02 7.41
N MET A 77 -18.38 1.49 6.98
CA MET A 77 -17.14 2.25 6.83
C MET A 77 -17.28 3.35 5.76
N ARG A 78 -17.81 3.01 4.58
CA ARG A 78 -18.04 3.95 3.47
C ARG A 78 -19.06 5.02 3.84
N LEU A 79 -20.12 4.65 4.55
CA LEU A 79 -21.08 5.61 5.11
C LEU A 79 -20.41 6.62 6.05
N LYS A 80 -19.55 6.15 6.97
CA LYS A 80 -18.85 7.02 7.92
C LYS A 80 -17.83 7.93 7.23
N ILE A 81 -17.11 7.43 6.23
CA ILE A 81 -16.20 8.24 5.41
C ILE A 81 -16.98 9.35 4.69
N ALA A 82 -18.10 8.99 4.03
CA ALA A 82 -18.94 9.96 3.33
C ALA A 82 -19.48 11.05 4.28
N SER A 83 -19.95 10.65 5.48
CA SER A 83 -20.44 11.62 6.47
C SER A 83 -19.33 12.57 6.93
N ARG A 84 -18.12 12.06 7.20
CA ARG A 84 -16.96 12.86 7.64
C ARG A 84 -16.49 13.84 6.56
N LEU A 85 -16.44 13.41 5.30
CA LEU A 85 -16.07 14.29 4.19
C LEU A 85 -17.07 15.44 4.03
N LYS A 86 -18.38 15.15 4.15
CA LYS A 86 -19.41 16.18 4.06
C LYS A 86 -19.38 17.13 5.26
N GLU A 87 -19.15 16.60 6.46
CA GLU A 87 -18.95 17.39 7.68
C GLU A 87 -17.76 18.36 7.54
N ALA A 88 -16.62 17.89 7.03
CA ALA A 88 -15.45 18.73 6.79
C ALA A 88 -15.72 19.88 5.80
N GLN A 89 -16.44 19.60 4.71
CA GLN A 89 -16.82 20.63 3.73
C GLN A 89 -17.79 21.67 4.30
N ASN A 90 -18.69 21.26 5.17
CA ASN A 90 -19.68 22.18 5.75
C ASN A 90 -19.08 23.02 6.89
N THR A 91 -18.10 22.48 7.61
CA THR A 91 -17.46 23.14 8.77
C THR A 91 -16.37 24.11 8.34
N ASN A 92 -15.59 23.74 7.33
CA ASN A 92 -14.42 24.51 6.90
C ASN A 92 -14.70 25.26 5.60
N ALA A 93 -14.33 26.54 5.55
CA ALA A 93 -14.25 27.27 4.29
C ALA A 93 -13.01 26.80 3.50
N MET A 94 -13.17 25.76 2.68
CA MET A 94 -12.08 25.16 1.92
C MET A 94 -11.73 26.02 0.70
N LEU A 95 -10.52 26.56 0.68
CA LEU A 95 -9.94 27.26 -0.46
C LEU A 95 -8.65 26.54 -0.88
N THR A 96 -8.35 26.59 -2.17
CA THR A 96 -7.18 25.93 -2.74
C THR A 96 -6.32 26.96 -3.45
N THR A 97 -5.02 26.95 -3.14
CA THR A 97 -4.00 27.73 -3.86
C THR A 97 -3.03 26.78 -4.55
N PHE A 98 -2.50 27.19 -5.68
CA PHE A 98 -1.55 26.41 -6.47
C PHE A 98 -0.27 27.20 -6.66
N ASN A 99 0.86 26.49 -6.63
CA ASN A 99 2.18 27.02 -6.93
C ASN A 99 2.97 25.94 -7.67
N GLU A 100 3.90 26.38 -8.52
CA GLU A 100 4.85 25.51 -9.20
C GLU A 100 6.19 25.54 -8.47
N ILE A 101 6.88 24.39 -8.42
CA ILE A 101 8.16 24.22 -7.74
C ILE A 101 9.14 23.55 -8.68
N ASP A 102 10.30 24.17 -8.90
CA ASP A 102 11.40 23.53 -9.63
C ASP A 102 12.04 22.43 -8.78
N MET A 103 12.00 21.19 -9.28
CA MET A 103 12.52 20.01 -8.62
C MET A 103 13.96 19.65 -9.06
N SER A 104 14.58 20.42 -9.96
CA SER A 104 15.89 20.10 -10.54
C SER A 104 16.97 19.90 -9.46
N SER A 105 17.09 20.86 -8.52
CA SER A 105 18.10 20.79 -7.47
C SER A 105 17.93 19.59 -6.54
N ILE A 106 16.69 19.24 -6.18
CA ILE A 106 16.45 18.09 -5.30
C ILE A 106 16.61 16.75 -6.03
N MET A 107 16.32 16.71 -7.33
CA MET A 107 16.62 15.53 -8.15
C MET A 107 18.12 15.27 -8.22
N ASP A 108 18.93 16.31 -8.40
CA ASP A 108 20.38 16.18 -8.47
C ASP A 108 20.99 15.83 -7.10
N PHE A 109 20.52 16.47 -6.02
CA PHE A 109 20.88 16.09 -4.66
C PHE A 109 20.61 14.60 -4.40
N ARG A 110 19.42 14.12 -4.82
CA ARG A 110 19.06 12.71 -4.66
C ARG A 110 19.98 11.81 -5.48
N LYS A 111 20.26 12.11 -6.75
CA LYS A 111 21.13 11.29 -7.61
C LYS A 111 22.52 11.11 -6.99
N GLN A 112 23.10 12.19 -6.48
CA GLN A 112 24.45 12.18 -5.90
C GLN A 112 24.53 11.41 -4.58
N ASN A 113 23.47 11.47 -3.75
CA ASN A 113 23.50 10.94 -2.39
C ASN A 113 22.79 9.59 -2.22
N LEU A 114 22.04 9.10 -3.22
CA LEU A 114 21.23 7.89 -3.11
C LEU A 114 22.04 6.67 -2.72
N GLU A 115 23.16 6.42 -3.40
CA GLU A 115 23.99 5.23 -3.13
C GLU A 115 24.63 5.28 -1.74
N ALA A 116 25.17 6.44 -1.34
CA ALA A 116 25.78 6.62 -0.04
C ALA A 116 24.75 6.48 1.09
N PHE A 117 23.55 7.06 0.89
CA PHE A 117 22.45 6.95 1.84
C PHE A 117 21.95 5.51 1.98
N GLN A 118 21.78 4.80 0.86
CA GLN A 118 21.35 3.40 0.88
C GLN A 118 22.39 2.48 1.53
N LYS A 119 23.68 2.71 1.30
CA LYS A 119 24.75 1.95 1.97
C LYS A 119 24.79 2.19 3.48
N LYS A 120 24.53 3.41 3.93
CA LYS A 120 24.59 3.79 5.35
C LYS A 120 23.35 3.38 6.15
N TYR A 121 22.17 3.57 5.60
CA TYR A 121 20.90 3.40 6.32
C TYR A 121 20.07 2.20 5.84
N GLY A 122 20.43 1.56 4.72
CA GLY A 122 19.66 0.46 4.13
C GLY A 122 18.31 0.90 3.51
N LEU A 123 18.04 2.20 3.44
CA LEU A 123 16.79 2.78 2.96
C LEU A 123 17.02 3.55 1.66
N LYS A 124 15.99 3.63 0.82
CA LYS A 124 16.04 4.42 -0.41
C LYS A 124 15.63 5.86 -0.09
N LEU A 125 16.49 6.82 -0.42
CA LEU A 125 16.17 8.24 -0.28
C LEU A 125 15.00 8.61 -1.21
N SER A 126 13.89 9.05 -0.63
CA SER A 126 12.68 9.50 -1.33
C SER A 126 12.62 11.03 -1.40
N PHE A 127 11.76 11.57 -2.27
CA PHE A 127 11.47 13.00 -2.29
C PHE A 127 10.55 13.42 -1.13
N MET A 128 9.79 12.46 -0.57
CA MET A 128 8.87 12.72 0.53
C MET A 128 9.55 13.27 1.77
N SER A 129 10.74 12.78 2.13
CA SER A 129 11.47 13.29 3.30
C SER A 129 11.79 14.78 3.19
N ALA A 130 12.10 15.28 1.99
CA ALA A 130 12.29 16.71 1.78
C ALA A 130 10.99 17.50 1.86
N PHE A 131 9.89 16.99 1.30
CA PHE A 131 8.59 17.66 1.44
C PHE A 131 8.12 17.72 2.88
N LEU A 132 8.30 16.63 3.65
CA LEU A 132 7.97 16.61 5.07
C LEU A 132 8.85 17.60 5.84
N LYS A 133 10.16 17.63 5.59
CA LYS A 133 11.06 18.54 6.30
C LYS A 133 10.80 20.00 5.94
N ALA A 134 10.56 20.30 4.67
CA ALA A 134 10.20 21.64 4.21
C ALA A 134 8.85 22.09 4.79
N SER A 135 7.85 21.20 4.82
CA SER A 135 6.55 21.49 5.44
C SER A 135 6.70 21.73 6.93
N ALA A 136 7.49 20.92 7.64
CA ALA A 136 7.74 21.13 9.06
C ALA A 136 8.41 22.48 9.35
N TYR A 137 9.38 22.89 8.52
CA TYR A 137 9.99 24.21 8.62
C TYR A 137 8.99 25.34 8.37
N ALA A 138 8.16 25.23 7.34
CA ALA A 138 7.12 26.21 7.04
C ALA A 138 6.04 26.30 8.14
N LEU A 139 5.68 25.18 8.77
CA LEU A 139 4.72 25.14 9.87
C LEU A 139 5.27 25.78 11.15
N GLN A 140 6.59 25.72 11.38
CA GLN A 140 7.24 26.45 12.47
C GLN A 140 7.26 27.96 12.24
N ASP A 141 7.47 28.40 10.99
CA ASP A 141 7.42 29.82 10.63
C ASP A 141 5.99 30.38 10.63
N GLN A 142 5.00 29.55 10.24
CA GLN A 142 3.58 29.90 10.21
C GLN A 142 2.74 28.99 11.13
N PRO A 143 2.77 29.19 12.47
CA PRO A 143 2.06 28.35 13.43
C PRO A 143 0.54 28.32 13.24
N VAL A 144 -0.04 29.34 12.60
CA VAL A 144 -1.48 29.42 12.31
C VAL A 144 -1.94 28.26 11.43
N VAL A 145 -1.09 27.79 10.51
CA VAL A 145 -1.41 26.64 9.63
C VAL A 145 -1.41 25.33 10.41
N ASN A 146 -0.65 25.24 11.51
CA ASN A 146 -0.59 24.07 12.39
C ASN A 146 -1.71 24.04 13.46
N ALA A 147 -2.42 25.16 13.62
CA ALA A 147 -3.48 25.32 14.61
C ALA A 147 -4.79 24.65 14.16
N VAL A 148 -5.69 24.41 15.11
CA VAL A 148 -7.07 24.00 14.83
C VAL A 148 -8.05 24.96 15.48
N ILE A 149 -9.21 25.14 14.85
CA ILE A 149 -10.35 25.84 15.45
C ILE A 149 -11.17 24.80 16.21
N ASP A 150 -11.33 24.98 17.51
CA ASP A 150 -12.18 24.15 18.36
C ASP A 150 -13.26 25.02 19.01
N GLY A 151 -14.47 24.95 18.46
CA GLY A 151 -15.58 25.81 18.87
C GLY A 151 -15.27 27.28 18.65
N GLY A 152 -15.03 28.02 19.74
CA GLY A 152 -14.70 29.44 19.74
C GLY A 152 -13.21 29.75 19.87
N ASP A 153 -12.38 28.76 20.15
CA ASP A 153 -10.96 28.94 20.45
C ASP A 153 -10.07 28.43 19.31
N ILE A 154 -8.90 29.06 19.16
CA ILE A 154 -7.85 28.59 18.25
C ILE A 154 -6.78 27.89 19.08
N VAL A 155 -6.61 26.59 18.86
CA VAL A 155 -5.63 25.76 19.56
C VAL A 155 -4.36 25.69 18.73
N TYR A 156 -3.34 26.44 19.16
CA TYR A 156 -1.99 26.36 18.63
C TYR A 156 -1.26 25.13 19.16
N ARG A 157 -0.38 24.54 18.35
CA ARG A 157 0.40 23.35 18.69
C ARG A 157 1.88 23.61 18.46
N ASP A 158 2.68 23.32 19.48
CA ASP A 158 4.14 23.50 19.46
C ASP A 158 4.90 22.35 18.78
N PHE A 159 4.19 21.26 18.46
CA PHE A 159 4.72 20.08 17.78
C PHE A 159 4.17 19.98 16.36
N VAL A 160 4.92 19.31 15.48
CA VAL A 160 4.52 19.12 14.08
C VAL A 160 4.36 17.63 13.78
N ASP A 161 3.10 17.18 13.80
CA ASP A 161 2.72 15.81 13.46
C ASP A 161 2.12 15.79 12.04
N ILE A 162 2.80 15.17 11.08
CA ILE A 162 2.40 15.17 9.68
C ILE A 162 1.79 13.83 9.29
N SER A 163 0.54 13.88 8.85
CA SER A 163 -0.20 12.78 8.22
C SER A 163 0.26 12.58 6.77
N VAL A 164 0.59 11.35 6.38
CA VAL A 164 1.02 11.03 5.02
C VAL A 164 0.09 10.00 4.40
N ALA A 165 -0.51 10.32 3.26
CA ALA A 165 -1.40 9.39 2.57
C ALA A 165 -0.61 8.22 1.93
N VAL A 166 -0.94 6.99 2.31
CA VAL A 166 -0.33 5.75 1.78
C VAL A 166 -1.40 4.88 1.14
N ALA A 167 -1.18 4.51 -0.11
CA ALA A 167 -2.05 3.59 -0.83
C ALA A 167 -1.78 2.13 -0.40
N THR A 168 -2.85 1.39 -0.11
CA THR A 168 -2.81 -0.04 0.23
C THR A 168 -3.79 -0.81 -0.67
N PRO A 169 -3.65 -2.14 -0.80
CA PRO A 169 -4.58 -2.95 -1.59
C PRO A 169 -6.04 -2.88 -1.11
N LYS A 170 -6.25 -2.56 0.18
CA LYS A 170 -7.58 -2.43 0.80
C LYS A 170 -8.14 -1.01 0.74
N GLY A 171 -7.38 -0.04 0.23
CA GLY A 171 -7.77 1.36 0.15
C GLY A 171 -6.67 2.34 0.56
N LEU A 172 -7.04 3.59 0.77
CA LEU A 172 -6.14 4.64 1.26
C LEU A 172 -6.14 4.66 2.79
N VAL A 173 -4.96 4.67 3.40
CA VAL A 173 -4.79 4.94 4.84
C VAL A 173 -3.87 6.13 5.02
N VAL A 174 -4.02 6.82 6.15
CA VAL A 174 -3.26 8.04 6.42
C VAL A 174 -2.59 7.91 7.80
N PRO A 175 -1.41 7.26 7.88
CA PRO A 175 -0.60 7.26 9.09
C PRO A 175 -0.03 8.64 9.42
N VAL A 176 0.31 8.84 10.69
CA VAL A 176 0.91 10.07 11.23
C VAL A 176 2.37 9.84 11.58
N ILE A 177 3.25 10.71 11.09
CA ILE A 177 4.65 10.80 11.52
C ILE A 177 4.73 11.89 12.57
N ARG A 178 5.12 11.54 13.80
CA ARG A 178 5.10 12.44 14.94
C ARG A 178 6.42 13.19 15.10
N ASN A 179 6.36 14.44 15.56
CA ASN A 179 7.51 15.30 15.84
C ASN A 179 8.50 15.44 14.66
N VAL A 180 7.99 15.67 13.45
CA VAL A 180 8.79 15.77 12.22
C VAL A 180 9.81 16.89 12.29
N GLU A 181 9.55 17.92 13.09
CA GLU A 181 10.45 19.05 13.27
C GLU A 181 11.82 18.65 13.87
N ARG A 182 11.86 17.60 14.71
CA ARG A 182 13.09 17.10 15.35
C ARG A 182 13.81 16.01 14.56
N MET A 183 13.15 15.44 13.55
CA MET A 183 13.70 14.32 12.77
C MET A 183 14.66 14.78 11.69
N ASN A 184 15.69 13.97 11.42
CA ASN A 184 16.52 14.12 10.22
C ASN A 184 15.90 13.36 9.03
N PHE A 185 16.47 13.52 7.82
CA PHE A 185 15.97 12.84 6.62
C PHE A 185 15.93 11.31 6.74
N ALA A 186 16.93 10.70 7.40
CA ALA A 186 16.97 9.25 7.59
C ALA A 186 15.89 8.77 8.56
N ASP A 187 15.66 9.48 9.65
CA ASP A 187 14.62 9.15 10.63
C ASP A 187 13.23 9.21 9.98
N ILE A 188 12.98 10.23 9.14
CA ILE A 188 11.72 10.38 8.40
C ILE A 188 11.51 9.20 7.44
N GLU A 189 12.52 8.86 6.64
CA GLU A 189 12.43 7.73 5.70
C GLU A 189 12.23 6.40 6.45
N GLN A 190 12.88 6.21 7.60
CA GLN A 190 12.73 5.01 8.41
C GLN A 190 11.33 4.91 8.99
N ALA A 191 10.82 5.98 9.60
CA ALA A 191 9.46 6.04 10.15
C ALA A 191 8.41 5.77 9.06
N MET A 192 8.58 6.39 7.89
CA MET A 192 7.70 6.19 6.75
C MET A 192 7.75 4.75 6.23
N ALA A 193 8.93 4.13 6.15
CA ALA A 193 9.06 2.74 5.73
C ALA A 193 8.34 1.78 6.68
N VAL A 194 8.49 1.99 8.00
CA VAL A 194 7.80 1.18 9.03
C VAL A 194 6.28 1.33 8.92
N LEU A 195 5.77 2.55 8.79
CA LEU A 195 4.34 2.82 8.68
C LEU A 195 3.76 2.29 7.36
N ALA A 196 4.50 2.44 6.26
CA ALA A 196 4.10 1.90 4.95
C ALA A 196 4.01 0.37 4.98
N ASP A 197 4.96 -0.31 5.61
CA ASP A 197 4.94 -1.77 5.73
C ASP A 197 3.81 -2.27 6.64
N LYS A 198 3.55 -1.60 7.77
CA LYS A 198 2.37 -1.86 8.61
C LYS A 198 1.08 -1.68 7.83
N ALA A 199 0.96 -0.59 7.06
CA ALA A 199 -0.21 -0.28 6.24
C ALA A 199 -0.46 -1.36 5.17
N ARG A 200 0.58 -1.77 4.43
CA ARG A 200 0.49 -2.85 3.43
C ARG A 200 0.07 -4.19 4.03
N LYS A 201 0.60 -4.51 5.22
CA LYS A 201 0.23 -5.73 5.98
C LYS A 201 -1.14 -5.63 6.63
N GLY A 202 -1.78 -4.46 6.66
CA GLY A 202 -3.06 -4.22 7.33
C GLY A 202 -2.95 -4.28 8.86
N GLN A 203 -1.77 -4.02 9.40
CA GLN A 203 -1.45 -4.04 10.84
C GLN A 203 -1.34 -2.62 11.43
N ILE A 204 -1.87 -1.62 10.73
CA ILE A 204 -1.84 -0.23 11.19
C ILE A 204 -2.82 -0.07 12.37
N ALA A 205 -2.32 0.46 13.48
CA ALA A 205 -3.14 0.73 14.66
C ALA A 205 -3.93 2.04 14.48
N ILE A 206 -4.98 2.22 15.27
CA ILE A 206 -5.74 3.49 15.29
C ILE A 206 -4.83 4.63 15.78
N GLU A 207 -3.97 4.35 16.76
CA GLU A 207 -2.98 5.27 17.32
C GLU A 207 -1.97 5.79 16.26
N ASP A 208 -1.68 4.96 15.25
CA ASP A 208 -0.79 5.32 14.14
C ASP A 208 -1.48 6.30 13.15
N MET A 209 -2.81 6.47 13.21
CA MET A 209 -3.59 7.34 12.31
C MET A 209 -4.18 8.58 12.99
N ASP A 210 -4.07 8.67 14.32
CA ASP A 210 -4.72 9.71 15.11
C ASP A 210 -3.76 10.87 15.47
N GLY A 211 -4.30 12.07 15.63
CA GLY A 211 -3.57 13.25 16.13
C GLY A 211 -2.69 13.97 15.09
N GLY A 212 -2.86 13.71 13.80
CA GLY A 212 -2.18 14.47 12.75
C GLY A 212 -2.62 15.93 12.69
N THR A 213 -1.66 16.84 12.51
CA THR A 213 -1.87 18.30 12.51
C THR A 213 -1.88 18.89 11.11
N PHE A 214 -1.07 18.32 10.21
CA PHE A 214 -1.00 18.69 8.81
C PHE A 214 -1.00 17.43 7.94
N THR A 215 -1.56 17.48 6.73
CA THR A 215 -1.66 16.29 5.86
C THR A 215 -0.99 16.53 4.51
N ILE A 216 -0.08 15.63 4.13
CA ILE A 216 0.52 15.58 2.80
C ILE A 216 -0.05 14.36 2.06
N SER A 217 -0.55 14.61 0.85
CA SER A 217 -0.99 13.56 -0.07
C SER A 217 -0.19 13.65 -1.37
N ASN A 218 0.31 12.51 -1.83
CA ASN A 218 1.01 12.42 -3.10
C ASN A 218 0.07 11.87 -4.18
N GLY A 219 -0.60 12.76 -4.91
CA GLY A 219 -1.44 12.39 -6.06
C GLY A 219 -0.65 12.06 -7.33
N GLY A 220 0.62 12.47 -7.40
CA GLY A 220 1.47 12.30 -8.59
C GLY A 220 1.77 10.83 -8.93
N VAL A 221 1.74 9.93 -7.94
CA VAL A 221 1.89 8.47 -8.17
C VAL A 221 0.77 7.87 -9.04
N PHE A 222 -0.38 8.56 -9.13
CA PHE A 222 -1.52 8.16 -9.97
C PHE A 222 -1.55 8.90 -11.32
N GLY A 223 -0.49 9.65 -11.65
CA GLY A 223 -0.45 10.47 -12.87
C GLY A 223 -1.33 11.72 -12.80
N SER A 224 -1.68 12.17 -11.59
CA SER A 224 -2.43 13.41 -11.42
C SER A 224 -1.55 14.62 -11.74
N LEU A 225 -1.92 15.38 -12.77
CA LEU A 225 -1.38 16.72 -13.06
C LEU A 225 -2.22 17.84 -12.42
N LEU A 226 -3.22 17.48 -11.60
CA LEU A 226 -4.34 18.29 -11.13
C LEU A 226 -5.32 18.71 -12.24
N HIS A 227 -6.47 18.05 -12.19
CA HIS A 227 -7.75 18.35 -12.85
C HIS A 227 -7.82 18.14 -14.37
N SER A 228 -8.67 17.19 -14.76
CA SER A 228 -9.34 17.18 -16.06
C SER A 228 -9.86 18.58 -16.36
N ASP A 229 -9.66 19.03 -17.59
CA ASP A 229 -10.23 20.27 -18.11
C ASP A 229 -11.72 20.44 -17.70
N TYR A 230 -12.02 21.63 -17.16
CA TYR A 230 -13.34 22.24 -16.89
C TYR A 230 -14.23 21.71 -15.76
#